data_AF-A0A430AL69-F1
#
_entry.id   AF-A0A430AL69-F1
#
_cell.length_a   1.000
_cell.length_b   1.000
_cell.length_c   1.000
_cell.angle_alpha   90.00
_cell.angle_beta   90.00
_cell.angle_gamma   90.00
#
_symmetry.space_group_name_H-M   'P 1'
#
loop_
_entity.id
_entity.type
_entity.pdbx_description
1 polymer ?
#
loop_
_entity_poly.entity_id
_entity_poly.type
_entity_poly.pdbx_seq_one_letter_code
_entity_poly.pdbx_strand_id
1 'polypeptide(L)'
;MCSFGVDIVNNPFDLLKKVNLEKGHGFKIQDADSYEHVVLPLYSSRTKKVEIRSGLNQWNASGRSRNMDEVYIPIPSWIHQKFKGFFKYSLLEEKSAKNSPPFEVELPNKNLMTCKVAQDNGKGLMSNPNKELGKWILRDVLNLKSGTIVTKDLLDEIGIDSVILTKINNDKYKLDFAKSGTYEKFYKDYR
;
A
#
# COMPACT_ATOMS: atom_id res chain seq x y z
N MET A 1 16.16 36.60 -34.69
CA MET A 1 16.18 35.68 -33.53
C MET A 1 15.23 36.24 -32.50
N CYS A 2 14.13 35.56 -32.18
CA CYS A 2 13.23 36.00 -31.12
C CYS A 2 13.69 35.39 -29.80
N SER A 3 14.16 36.21 -28.85
CA SER A 3 14.32 35.79 -27.46
C SER A 3 13.06 36.17 -26.69
N PHE A 4 12.41 35.20 -26.05
CA PHE A 4 11.35 35.48 -25.08
C PHE A 4 11.96 35.52 -23.68
N GLY A 5 11.65 36.56 -22.92
CA GLY A 5 12.04 36.65 -21.52
C GLY A 5 11.32 35.59 -20.70
N VAL A 6 12.08 34.68 -20.10
CA VAL A 6 11.56 33.69 -19.16
C VAL A 6 11.85 34.20 -17.76
N ASP A 7 10.81 34.65 -17.06
CA ASP A 7 10.91 34.98 -15.64
C ASP A 7 10.92 33.67 -14.82
N ILE A 8 12.11 33.29 -14.35
CA ILE A 8 12.27 32.14 -13.46
C ILE A 8 11.88 32.58 -12.06
N VAL A 9 10.80 32.01 -11.54
CA VAL A 9 10.35 32.28 -10.16
C VAL A 9 11.27 31.55 -9.18
N ASN A 10 11.89 32.31 -8.28
CA ASN A 10 12.89 31.83 -7.31
C ASN A 10 12.41 30.69 -6.41
N ASN A 11 11.09 30.58 -6.19
CA ASN A 11 10.49 29.49 -5.43
C ASN A 11 9.18 29.00 -6.08
N PRO A 12 9.18 27.85 -6.76
CA PRO A 12 8.01 27.34 -7.44
C PRO A 12 6.87 26.95 -6.48
N PHE A 13 7.15 26.74 -5.19
CA PHE A 13 6.11 26.42 -4.20
C PHE A 13 5.23 27.62 -3.83
N ASP A 14 5.77 28.84 -3.93
CA ASP A 14 5.01 30.06 -3.62
C ASP A 14 4.00 30.38 -4.73
N LEU A 15 4.32 30.03 -5.97
CA LEU A 15 3.38 30.01 -7.10
C LEU A 15 2.20 29.09 -6.82
N LEU A 16 2.45 27.86 -6.38
CA LEU A 16 1.39 26.88 -6.08
C LEU A 16 0.48 27.37 -4.94
N LYS A 17 1.04 28.00 -3.91
CA LYS A 17 0.25 28.59 -2.81
C LYS A 17 -0.63 29.75 -3.28
N LYS A 18 -0.10 30.67 -4.09
CA LYS A 18 -0.89 31.78 -4.67
C LYS A 18 -2.02 31.28 -5.57
N VAL A 19 -1.73 30.29 -6.42
CA VAL A 19 -2.73 29.66 -7.30
C VAL A 19 -3.85 29.00 -6.49
N ASN A 20 -3.56 28.47 -5.30
CA ASN A 20 -4.57 27.87 -4.43
C ASN A 20 -5.41 28.91 -3.67
N LEU A 21 -4.84 30.06 -3.33
CA LEU A 21 -5.51 31.14 -2.58
C LEU A 21 -6.43 31.99 -3.46
N GLU A 22 -6.10 32.18 -4.73
CA GLU A 22 -6.90 33.04 -5.64
C GLU A 22 -8.00 32.28 -6.41
N LYS A 23 -8.03 30.95 -6.37
CA LYS A 23 -9.08 30.13 -7.00
C LYS A 23 -10.30 29.95 -6.09
N GLY A 24 -10.98 31.07 -5.81
CA GLY A 24 -12.37 31.07 -5.31
C GLY A 24 -13.42 30.72 -6.37
N HIS A 25 -13.03 30.45 -7.62
CA HIS A 25 -13.91 29.99 -8.70
C HIS A 25 -13.36 28.72 -9.35
N GLY A 26 -13.97 27.61 -8.93
CA GLY A 26 -14.11 26.31 -9.60
C GLY A 26 -13.17 25.98 -10.76
N PHE A 27 -11.94 25.56 -10.45
CA PHE A 27 -11.43 24.40 -11.17
C PHE A 27 -12.24 23.21 -10.68
N LYS A 28 -13.20 22.75 -11.49
CA LYS A 28 -13.61 21.35 -11.40
C LYS A 28 -12.36 20.54 -11.70
N ILE A 29 -11.64 20.15 -10.65
CA ILE A 29 -10.87 18.90 -10.70
C ILE A 29 -11.92 17.92 -11.20
N GLN A 30 -11.75 17.44 -12.44
CA GLN A 30 -12.56 16.34 -12.97
C GLN A 30 -12.71 15.36 -11.84
N ASP A 31 -13.97 15.09 -11.47
CA ASP A 31 -14.35 14.45 -10.23
C ASP A 31 -13.26 13.46 -9.81
N ALA A 32 -12.61 13.72 -8.67
CA ALA A 32 -11.93 12.64 -8.00
C ALA A 32 -13.05 11.66 -7.65
N ASP A 33 -13.35 10.75 -8.58
CA ASP A 33 -14.10 9.55 -8.30
C ASP A 33 -13.59 9.09 -6.94
N SER A 34 -14.47 9.10 -5.94
CA SER A 34 -14.10 8.67 -4.60
C SER A 34 -13.91 7.16 -4.67
N TYR A 35 -12.81 6.72 -5.27
CA TYR A 35 -12.47 5.32 -5.41
C TYR A 35 -12.43 4.74 -4.00
N GLU A 36 -13.16 3.64 -3.83
CA GLU A 36 -13.14 2.89 -2.60
C GLU A 36 -11.69 2.51 -2.29
N HIS A 37 -11.24 2.73 -1.06
CA HIS A 37 -9.88 2.42 -0.65
C HIS A 37 -9.86 1.84 0.76
N VAL A 38 -8.80 1.08 1.04
CA VAL A 38 -8.50 0.57 2.37
C VAL A 38 -7.07 0.91 2.74
N VAL A 39 -6.83 1.09 4.04
CA VAL A 39 -5.47 1.25 4.57
C VAL A 39 -5.05 -0.06 5.23
N LEU A 40 -3.92 -0.61 4.79
CA LEU A 40 -3.36 -1.85 5.30
C LEU A 40 -2.07 -1.55 6.08
N PRO A 41 -1.90 -2.11 7.29
CA PRO A 41 -0.69 -1.89 8.08
C PRO A 41 0.45 -2.75 7.54
N LEU A 42 1.68 -2.23 7.59
CA LEU A 42 2.91 -2.98 7.32
C LEU A 42 3.41 -3.78 8.54
N TYR A 43 2.63 -3.75 9.61
CA TYR A 43 2.90 -4.39 10.88
C TYR A 43 1.66 -5.15 11.37
N SER A 44 1.78 -5.96 12.41
CA SER A 44 0.64 -6.66 13.01
C SER A 44 -0.25 -5.69 13.78
N SER A 45 -1.48 -5.48 13.32
CA SER A 45 -2.43 -4.57 13.98
C SER A 45 -2.80 -4.99 15.41
N ARG A 46 -2.58 -6.27 15.77
CA ARG A 46 -2.83 -6.83 17.10
C ARG A 46 -1.67 -6.60 18.07
N THR A 47 -0.44 -6.91 17.66
CA THR A 47 0.75 -6.83 18.52
C THR A 47 1.45 -5.47 18.41
N LYS A 48 1.05 -4.64 17.43
CA LYS A 48 1.66 -3.34 17.09
C LYS A 48 3.15 -3.44 16.75
N LYS A 49 3.59 -4.63 16.32
CA LYS A 49 4.97 -4.94 15.96
C LYS A 49 5.06 -5.52 14.55
N VAL A 50 6.22 -5.38 13.92
CA VAL A 50 6.56 -6.18 12.74
C VAL A 50 7.07 -7.53 13.24
N GLU A 51 6.36 -8.60 12.89
CA GLU A 51 6.69 -9.95 13.37
C GLU A 51 7.99 -10.47 12.74
N ILE A 52 8.81 -11.17 13.51
CA ILE A 52 10.16 -11.60 13.08
C ILE A 52 10.14 -12.66 11.96
N ARG A 53 9.03 -13.37 11.78
CA ARG A 53 8.87 -14.50 10.83
C ARG A 53 7.57 -14.41 10.01
N SER A 54 7.02 -13.21 9.86
CA SER A 54 5.73 -12.99 9.20
C SER A 54 5.66 -11.59 8.60
N GLY A 55 4.65 -11.35 7.76
CA GLY A 55 4.47 -10.07 7.06
C GLY A 55 5.69 -9.75 6.20
N LEU A 56 6.33 -8.61 6.49
CA LEU A 56 7.55 -8.15 5.84
C LEU A 56 8.78 -9.03 6.09
N ASN A 57 8.78 -9.84 7.16
CA ASN A 57 9.86 -10.78 7.46
C ASN A 57 9.46 -12.24 7.16
N GLN A 58 8.49 -12.47 6.26
CA GLN A 58 8.05 -13.83 5.90
C GLN A 58 9.19 -14.69 5.33
N TRP A 59 10.16 -14.08 4.63
CA TRP A 59 11.38 -14.73 4.16
C TRP A 59 12.19 -15.42 5.27
N ASN A 60 12.09 -14.94 6.52
CA ASN A 60 12.78 -15.49 7.69
C ASN A 60 12.01 -16.63 8.39
N ALA A 61 10.84 -17.01 7.89
CA ALA A 61 10.04 -18.06 8.52
C ALA A 61 10.70 -19.43 8.41
N SER A 62 10.42 -20.29 9.41
CA SER A 62 10.86 -21.68 9.40
C SER A 62 10.16 -22.51 8.32
N GLY A 63 10.72 -23.67 7.99
CA GLY A 63 10.17 -24.59 6.97
C GLY A 63 10.96 -24.49 5.67
N ARG A 64 10.24 -24.40 4.54
CA ARG A 64 10.90 -24.36 3.22
C ARG A 64 11.81 -23.15 3.07
N SER A 65 12.80 -23.29 2.18
CA SER A 65 13.57 -22.15 1.69
C SER A 65 12.61 -21.13 1.05
N ARG A 66 12.87 -19.86 1.35
CA ARG A 66 12.08 -18.71 0.88
C ARG A 66 13.01 -17.74 0.18
N ASN A 67 12.47 -17.03 -0.80
CA ASN A 67 13.19 -15.92 -1.39
C ASN A 67 13.32 -14.79 -0.35
N MET A 68 14.44 -14.05 -0.36
CA MET A 68 14.69 -12.94 0.58
C MET A 68 13.72 -11.77 0.40
N ASP A 69 13.00 -11.73 -0.73
CA ASP A 69 11.96 -10.76 -1.03
C ASP A 69 10.54 -11.36 -0.91
N GLU A 70 10.42 -12.55 -0.31
CA GLU A 70 9.12 -13.16 -0.05
C GLU A 70 8.46 -12.50 1.17
N VAL A 71 7.41 -11.72 0.91
CA VAL A 71 6.66 -10.95 1.94
C VAL A 71 5.16 -11.04 1.71
N TYR A 72 4.38 -10.63 2.71
CA TYR A 72 2.98 -10.27 2.52
C TYR A 72 2.64 -9.02 3.32
N ILE A 73 1.66 -8.24 2.84
CA ILE A 73 1.06 -7.16 3.63
C ILE A 73 -0.13 -7.74 4.40
N PRO A 74 -0.20 -7.59 5.73
CA PRO A 74 -1.35 -8.01 6.52
C PRO A 74 -2.66 -7.37 6.04
N ILE A 75 -3.70 -8.19 5.86
CA ILE A 75 -5.08 -7.74 5.70
C ILE A 75 -5.83 -8.08 7.00
N PRO A 76 -6.05 -7.10 7.90
CA PRO A 76 -6.81 -7.31 9.11
C PRO A 76 -8.23 -7.83 8.80
N SER A 77 -8.72 -8.82 9.55
CA SER A 77 -10.02 -9.46 9.27
C SER A 77 -11.20 -8.48 9.26
N TRP A 78 -11.12 -7.40 10.04
CA TRP A 78 -12.14 -6.36 10.07
C TRP A 78 -12.29 -5.60 8.73
N ILE A 79 -11.23 -5.54 7.91
CA ILE A 79 -11.29 -4.95 6.57
C ILE A 79 -12.27 -5.74 5.70
N HIS A 80 -12.14 -7.07 5.68
CA HIS A 80 -13.07 -7.95 4.95
C HIS A 80 -14.51 -7.87 5.48
N GLN A 81 -14.69 -7.60 6.78
CA GLN A 81 -16.01 -7.49 7.40
C GLN A 81 -16.69 -6.14 7.08
N LYS A 82 -15.91 -5.05 7.10
CA LYS A 82 -16.41 -3.68 6.91
C LYS A 82 -16.54 -3.32 5.44
N PHE A 83 -15.54 -3.65 4.63
CA PHE A 83 -15.45 -3.34 3.20
C PHE A 83 -15.79 -4.60 2.37
N LYS A 84 -17.04 -5.04 2.49
CA LYS A 84 -17.52 -6.23 1.77
C LYS A 84 -17.47 -5.99 0.27
N GLY A 85 -16.92 -6.94 -0.47
CA GLY A 85 -16.76 -6.82 -1.92
C GLY A 85 -15.60 -5.93 -2.36
N PHE A 86 -14.80 -5.39 -1.42
CA PHE A 86 -13.58 -4.67 -1.77
C PHE A 86 -12.68 -5.56 -2.62
N PHE A 87 -12.32 -6.73 -2.11
CA PHE A 87 -11.68 -7.79 -2.88
C PHE A 87 -12.72 -8.73 -3.51
N LYS A 88 -12.35 -9.39 -4.62
CA LYS A 88 -13.06 -10.58 -5.14
C LYS A 88 -12.81 -11.82 -4.24
N TYR A 89 -12.87 -11.64 -2.92
CA TYR A 89 -12.70 -12.66 -1.89
C TYR A 89 -13.66 -12.32 -0.74
N SER A 90 -14.41 -13.32 -0.26
CA SER A 90 -15.37 -13.15 0.83
C SER A 90 -15.13 -14.20 1.91
N LEU A 91 -14.82 -13.74 3.14
CA LEU A 91 -14.67 -14.63 4.30
C LEU A 91 -15.94 -15.38 4.67
N LEU A 92 -17.11 -14.88 4.26
CA LEU A 92 -18.40 -15.50 4.53
C LEU A 92 -18.66 -16.70 3.63
N GLU A 93 -18.07 -16.70 2.42
CA GLU A 93 -18.27 -17.73 1.41
C GLU A 93 -17.09 -18.72 1.35
N GLU A 94 -15.85 -18.23 1.51
CA GLU A 94 -14.64 -19.05 1.41
C GLU A 94 -13.67 -18.78 2.57
N LYS A 95 -13.48 -19.78 3.44
CA LYS A 95 -12.49 -19.70 4.54
C LYS A 95 -11.04 -19.77 4.05
N SER A 96 -10.82 -20.31 2.85
CA SER A 96 -9.50 -20.47 2.25
C SER A 96 -9.28 -19.43 1.16
N ALA A 97 -8.17 -18.69 1.20
CA ALA A 97 -7.80 -17.80 0.09
C ALA A 97 -7.00 -18.53 -0.99
N LYS A 98 -7.07 -19.87 -1.06
CA LYS A 98 -6.31 -20.67 -2.03
C LYS A 98 -6.71 -20.34 -3.46
N ASN A 99 -8.02 -20.22 -3.71
CA ASN A 99 -8.61 -19.99 -5.03
C ASN A 99 -9.01 -18.53 -5.27
N SER A 100 -8.55 -17.61 -4.41
CA SER A 100 -8.80 -16.19 -4.61
C SER A 100 -8.31 -15.77 -6.00
N PRO A 101 -9.14 -15.04 -6.77
CA PRO A 101 -8.73 -14.57 -8.08
C PRO A 101 -7.61 -13.52 -7.94
N PRO A 102 -6.62 -13.55 -8.84
CA PRO A 102 -5.61 -12.51 -8.90
C PRO A 102 -6.21 -11.19 -9.41
N PHE A 103 -5.50 -10.10 -9.16
CA PHE A 103 -5.78 -8.77 -9.67
C PHE A 103 -4.48 -8.00 -9.92
N GLU A 104 -4.54 -6.99 -10.77
CA GLU A 104 -3.42 -6.11 -11.05
C GLU A 104 -3.30 -5.02 -9.98
N VAL A 105 -2.06 -4.68 -9.63
CA VAL A 105 -1.73 -3.58 -8.74
C VAL A 105 -0.77 -2.65 -9.47
N GLU A 106 -1.18 -1.40 -9.67
CA GLU A 106 -0.33 -0.32 -10.17
C GLU A 106 0.37 0.37 -9.01
N LEU A 107 1.70 0.40 -9.07
CA LEU A 107 2.58 1.07 -8.13
C LEU A 107 2.71 2.58 -8.45
N PRO A 108 3.29 3.38 -7.53
CA PRO A 108 3.44 4.82 -7.76
C PRO A 108 4.31 5.14 -8.98
N ASN A 109 5.29 4.27 -9.27
CA ASN A 109 6.18 4.35 -10.44
C ASN A 109 5.54 3.84 -11.74
N LYS A 110 4.23 3.57 -11.76
CA LYS A 110 3.45 3.02 -12.89
C LYS A 110 3.76 1.58 -13.28
N ASN A 111 4.64 0.90 -12.56
CA ASN A 111 4.82 -0.54 -12.75
C ASN A 111 3.57 -1.29 -12.29
N LEU A 112 3.23 -2.34 -13.02
CA LEU A 112 2.16 -3.26 -12.68
C LEU A 112 2.75 -4.53 -12.08
N MET A 113 2.08 -5.07 -11.06
CA MET A 113 2.33 -6.41 -10.54
C MET A 113 1.02 -7.16 -10.36
N THR A 114 1.07 -8.48 -10.47
CA THR A 114 -0.09 -9.33 -10.16
C THR A 114 -0.09 -9.63 -8.66
N CYS A 115 -1.20 -9.39 -7.99
CA CYS A 115 -1.39 -9.70 -6.57
C CYS A 115 -2.63 -10.56 -6.35
N LYS A 116 -2.73 -11.15 -5.16
CA LYS A 116 -3.96 -11.80 -4.69
C LYS A 116 -4.07 -11.75 -3.17
N VAL A 117 -5.29 -11.93 -2.68
CA VAL A 117 -5.54 -12.26 -1.27
C VAL A 117 -5.09 -13.70 -1.02
N ALA A 118 -4.35 -13.99 0.04
CA ALA A 118 -3.73 -15.28 0.28
C ALA A 118 -3.68 -15.61 1.77
N GLN A 119 -3.22 -16.83 2.06
CA GLN A 119 -3.12 -17.43 3.39
C GLN A 119 -4.47 -17.71 4.06
N ASP A 120 -4.43 -18.36 5.22
CA ASP A 120 -5.63 -18.71 5.98
C ASP A 120 -6.44 -17.47 6.32
N ASN A 121 -7.75 -17.53 6.07
CA ASN A 121 -8.69 -16.42 6.26
C ASN A 121 -8.31 -15.13 5.49
N GLY A 122 -7.62 -15.27 4.34
CA GLY A 122 -7.30 -14.13 3.46
C GLY A 122 -6.52 -13.02 4.16
N LYS A 123 -5.67 -13.38 5.11
CA LYS A 123 -4.95 -12.44 5.98
C LYS A 123 -3.72 -11.78 5.32
N GLY A 124 -3.35 -12.18 4.10
CA GLY A 124 -2.17 -11.65 3.42
C GLY A 124 -2.46 -11.19 1.99
N LEU A 125 -2.00 -10.00 1.65
CA LEU A 125 -1.84 -9.56 0.26
C LEU A 125 -0.46 -9.99 -0.23
N MET A 126 -0.39 -10.75 -1.33
CA MET A 126 0.87 -11.30 -1.87
C MET A 126 0.94 -11.10 -3.38
N SER A 127 2.15 -10.88 -3.91
CA SER A 127 2.38 -10.83 -5.36
C SER A 127 2.56 -12.21 -5.98
N ASN A 128 2.40 -12.29 -7.29
CA ASN A 128 2.78 -13.42 -8.12
C ASN A 128 3.63 -12.91 -9.31
N PRO A 129 4.93 -13.22 -9.39
CA PRO A 129 5.69 -14.07 -8.48
C PRO A 129 5.82 -13.51 -7.05
N ASN A 130 5.93 -14.42 -6.07
CA ASN A 130 5.93 -14.11 -4.63
C ASN A 130 7.26 -13.51 -4.12
N LYS A 131 7.77 -12.53 -4.87
CA LYS A 131 8.99 -11.76 -4.59
C LYS A 131 8.86 -10.30 -5.03
N GLU A 132 7.92 -9.98 -5.92
CA GLU A 132 7.82 -8.62 -6.49
C GLU A 132 7.38 -7.60 -5.45
N LEU A 133 6.40 -7.96 -4.62
CA LEU A 133 5.94 -7.09 -3.55
C LEU A 133 7.07 -6.79 -2.56
N GLY A 134 7.87 -7.80 -2.19
CA GLY A 134 8.98 -7.60 -1.28
C GLY A 134 10.17 -6.88 -1.91
N LYS A 135 10.43 -7.09 -3.21
CA LYS A 135 11.41 -6.30 -3.93
C LYS A 135 11.04 -4.81 -3.88
N TRP A 136 9.78 -4.50 -4.18
CA TRP A 136 9.30 -3.12 -4.14
C TRP A 136 9.36 -2.53 -2.73
N ILE A 137 8.79 -3.21 -1.73
CA ILE A 137 8.74 -2.68 -0.35
C ILE A 137 10.14 -2.63 0.26
N LEU A 138 10.86 -3.76 0.31
CA LEU A 138 12.10 -3.89 1.07
C LEU A 138 13.29 -3.24 0.36
N ARG A 139 13.35 -3.29 -0.98
CA ARG A 139 14.52 -2.85 -1.75
C ARG A 139 14.32 -1.48 -2.35
N ASP A 140 13.22 -1.28 -3.06
CA ASP A 140 13.05 -0.05 -3.82
C ASP A 140 12.60 1.12 -2.92
N VAL A 141 11.73 0.87 -1.93
CA VAL A 141 11.21 1.93 -1.04
C VAL A 141 11.98 2.03 0.27
N LEU A 142 12.12 0.94 1.02
CA LEU A 142 12.82 0.97 2.31
C LEU A 142 14.35 0.93 2.17
N ASN A 143 14.87 0.64 0.97
CA ASN A 143 16.30 0.56 0.66
C ASN A 143 17.11 -0.33 1.63
N LEU A 144 16.54 -1.47 2.01
CA LEU A 144 17.14 -2.40 2.96
C LEU A 144 18.02 -3.43 2.24
N LYS A 145 19.17 -3.74 2.85
CA LYS A 145 20.02 -4.84 2.42
C LYS A 145 19.29 -6.19 2.60
N SER A 146 19.58 -7.15 1.72
CA SER A 146 19.07 -8.52 1.85
C SER A 146 19.40 -9.10 3.24
N GLY A 147 18.42 -9.76 3.87
CA GLY A 147 18.55 -10.31 5.22
C GLY A 147 18.34 -9.32 6.37
N THR A 148 18.04 -8.05 6.11
CA THR A 148 17.72 -7.07 7.17
C THR A 148 16.32 -7.33 7.73
N ILE A 149 16.23 -7.52 9.05
CA ILE A 149 14.94 -7.68 9.74
C ILE A 149 14.26 -6.32 9.85
N VAL A 150 13.02 -6.25 9.37
CA VAL A 150 12.17 -5.06 9.50
C VAL A 150 11.58 -5.02 10.91
N THR A 151 11.74 -3.90 11.60
CA THR A 151 11.14 -3.63 12.92
C THR A 151 10.11 -2.51 12.83
N LYS A 152 9.28 -2.33 13.86
CA LYS A 152 8.34 -1.20 13.92
C LYS A 152 9.10 0.13 14.00
N ASP A 153 10.16 0.17 14.80
CA ASP A 153 11.00 1.36 14.97
C ASP A 153 11.61 1.81 13.62
N LEU A 154 12.07 0.87 12.79
CA LEU A 154 12.57 1.18 11.44
C LEU A 154 11.49 1.83 10.56
N LEU A 155 10.26 1.33 10.61
CA LEU A 155 9.13 1.92 9.88
C LEU A 155 8.79 3.33 10.40
N ASP A 156 8.88 3.54 11.71
CA ASP A 156 8.65 4.83 12.35
C ASP A 156 9.72 5.86 12.01
N GLU A 157 11.00 5.47 11.98
CA GLU A 157 12.12 6.32 11.57
C GLU A 157 11.97 6.79 10.12
N ILE A 158 11.50 5.91 9.22
CA ILE A 158 11.23 6.26 7.81
C ILE A 158 9.93 7.07 7.68
N GLY A 159 9.02 6.97 8.65
CA GLY A 159 7.73 7.65 8.66
C GLY A 159 6.67 6.99 7.78
N ILE A 160 6.81 5.68 7.49
CA ILE A 160 5.82 4.89 6.72
C ILE A 160 5.51 3.58 7.45
N ASP A 161 4.26 3.37 7.86
CA ASP A 161 3.81 2.18 8.60
C ASP A 161 2.66 1.43 7.93
N SER A 162 2.19 1.94 6.80
CA SER A 162 0.98 1.48 6.14
C SER A 162 1.00 1.78 4.64
N VAL A 163 0.08 1.16 3.94
CA VAL A 163 -0.17 1.37 2.51
C VAL A 163 -1.65 1.65 2.27
N ILE A 164 -1.95 2.45 1.26
CA ILE A 164 -3.29 2.70 0.76
C ILE A 164 -3.48 1.86 -0.49
N LEU A 165 -4.47 0.98 -0.45
CA LEU A 165 -4.91 0.20 -1.60
C LEU A 165 -6.22 0.79 -2.11
N THR A 166 -6.19 1.37 -3.30
CA THR A 166 -7.33 2.04 -3.94
C THR A 166 -7.88 1.15 -5.03
N LYS A 167 -9.18 0.85 -4.97
CA LYS A 167 -9.87 0.00 -5.94
C LYS A 167 -10.26 0.80 -7.16
N ILE A 168 -9.65 0.50 -8.31
CA ILE A 168 -10.00 1.13 -9.58
C ILE A 168 -11.19 0.39 -10.21
N ASN A 169 -11.13 -0.94 -10.18
CA ASN A 169 -12.23 -1.83 -10.50
C ASN A 169 -11.99 -3.18 -9.81
N ASN A 170 -12.78 -4.21 -10.12
CA ASN A 170 -12.66 -5.50 -9.45
C ASN A 170 -11.36 -6.28 -9.79
N ASP A 171 -10.66 -5.90 -10.87
CA ASP A 171 -9.46 -6.56 -11.38
C ASP A 171 -8.20 -5.68 -11.32
N LYS A 172 -8.33 -4.41 -10.93
CA LYS A 172 -7.22 -3.46 -10.86
C LYS A 172 -7.30 -2.55 -9.63
N TYR A 173 -6.16 -2.42 -8.96
CA TYR A 173 -5.97 -1.54 -7.80
C TYR A 173 -4.73 -0.65 -8.01
N LYS A 174 -4.65 0.42 -7.23
CA LYS A 174 -3.44 1.22 -7.04
C LYS A 174 -2.93 1.05 -5.61
N LEU A 175 -1.62 0.98 -5.43
CA LEU A 175 -0.99 0.82 -4.13
C LEU A 175 0.03 1.94 -3.89
N ASP A 176 -0.18 2.69 -2.82
CA ASP A 176 0.69 3.79 -2.40
C ASP A 176 1.13 3.60 -0.93
N PHE A 177 2.31 4.08 -0.58
CA PHE A 177 2.72 4.15 0.82
C PHE A 177 1.98 5.28 1.55
N ALA A 178 1.68 5.06 2.82
CA ALA A 178 1.08 6.04 3.70
C ALA A 178 2.02 6.44 4.84
N LYS A 179 1.85 7.69 5.30
CA LYS A 179 2.57 8.22 6.46
C LYS A 179 2.18 7.47 7.72
N SER A 180 3.11 7.39 8.67
CA SER A 180 2.83 6.82 9.98
C SER A 180 1.59 7.41 10.63
N GLY A 181 0.78 6.56 11.26
CA GLY A 181 -0.49 6.95 11.88
C GLY A 181 -1.70 6.93 10.93
N THR A 182 -1.51 6.76 9.62
CA THR A 182 -2.62 6.73 8.66
C THR A 182 -3.53 5.53 8.89
N TYR A 183 -2.95 4.36 9.16
CA TYR A 183 -3.73 3.16 9.47
C TYR A 183 -4.54 3.31 10.76
N GLU A 184 -3.97 3.90 11.80
CA GLU A 184 -4.63 4.10 13.10
C GLU A 184 -5.80 5.06 12.98
N LYS A 185 -5.64 6.12 12.19
CA LYS A 185 -6.73 7.04 11.90
C LYS A 185 -7.84 6.31 11.13
N PHE A 186 -7.49 5.63 10.04
CA PHE A 186 -8.45 4.85 9.26
C PHE A 186 -9.17 3.79 10.09
N TYR A 187 -8.44 3.11 10.98
CA TYR A 187 -9.02 2.14 11.91
C TYR A 187 -10.07 2.79 12.81
N LYS A 188 -9.77 3.94 13.43
CA LYS A 188 -10.70 4.66 14.32
C LYS A 188 -11.94 5.17 13.59
N ASP A 189 -11.78 5.60 12.33
CA ASP A 189 -12.86 6.18 11.55
C ASP A 189 -13.88 5.10 11.10
N TYR A 190 -13.44 3.85 10.94
CA TYR A 190 -14.27 2.78 10.35
C TYR A 190 -14.62 1.61 11.29
N ARG A 191 -13.90 1.41 12.41
CA ARG A 191 -14.12 0.32 13.37
C ARG A 191 -14.33 0.83 14.80
#